data_AF-A0A7S2N5Q4-F1
#
_entry.id   AF-A0A7S2N5Q4-F1
#
_cell.length_a   1.000
_cell.length_b   1.000
_cell.length_c   1.000
_cell.angle_alpha   90.00
_cell.angle_beta   90.00
_cell.angle_gamma   90.00
#
_symmetry.space_group_name_H-M   'P 1'
#
loop_
_entity.id
_entity.type
_entity.pdbx_description
1 polymer ?
#
loop_
_entity_poly.entity_id
_entity_poly.type
_entity_poly.pdbx_seq_one_letter_code
_entity_poly.pdbx_strand_id
1 'polypeptide(L)'
;VAVASQAPRLRPEYNVFAARPLTADAWRAVCERSEFDVISLPLHDKLLFPIRRKDVDALLQRGCIFEIEFAPALRDTGSRRFVFSNAEQLLHATRGRHVLVSSAARDQMEMR
;
A
#
# COMPACT_ATOMS: atom_id res chain seq x y z
N VAL A 1 6.77 -13.83 -1.43
CA VAL A 1 7.91 -13.67 -2.39
C VAL A 1 7.59 -14.26 -3.77
N ALA A 2 6.73 -15.30 -3.90
CA ALA A 2 6.40 -15.90 -5.19
C ALA A 2 5.60 -15.00 -6.17
N VAL A 3 4.70 -14.13 -5.70
CA VAL A 3 3.77 -13.39 -6.58
C VAL A 3 4.46 -12.27 -7.39
N ALA A 4 5.50 -11.63 -6.83
CA ALA A 4 6.28 -10.60 -7.52
C ALA A 4 7.14 -11.15 -8.68
N SER A 5 7.12 -12.46 -8.94
CA SER A 5 7.78 -13.09 -10.10
C SER A 5 6.84 -13.33 -11.27
N GLN A 6 5.52 -13.15 -11.09
CA GLN A 6 4.50 -13.47 -12.09
C GLN A 6 3.92 -12.23 -12.79
N ALA A 7 4.18 -11.02 -12.28
CA ALA A 7 3.60 -9.79 -12.83
C ALA A 7 3.84 -9.61 -14.35
N PRO A 8 5.05 -9.87 -14.91
CA PRO A 8 5.28 -9.75 -16.35
C PRO A 8 4.49 -10.77 -17.18
N ARG A 9 4.23 -11.96 -16.62
CA ARG A 9 3.46 -13.00 -17.32
C ARG A 9 1.98 -12.67 -17.39
N LEU A 10 1.46 -12.00 -16.36
CA LEU A 10 0.03 -11.69 -16.23
C LEU A 10 -0.34 -10.33 -16.84
N ARG A 11 0.63 -9.50 -17.24
CA ARG A 11 0.43 -8.18 -17.86
C ARG A 11 -0.57 -8.16 -19.04
N PRO A 12 -0.66 -9.19 -19.91
CA PRO A 12 -1.66 -9.20 -20.98
C PRO A 12 -3.11 -9.34 -20.48
N GLU A 13 -3.32 -9.91 -19.29
CA GLU A 13 -4.65 -10.25 -18.75
C GLU A 13 -5.18 -9.20 -17.77
N TYR A 14 -4.29 -8.46 -17.09
CA TYR A 14 -4.67 -7.47 -16.08
C TYR A 14 -4.09 -6.10 -16.40
N ASN A 15 -4.88 -5.05 -16.14
CA ASN A 15 -4.46 -3.66 -16.41
C ASN A 15 -3.75 -2.99 -15.25
N VAL A 16 -4.01 -3.42 -14.00
CA VAL A 16 -3.47 -2.81 -12.79
C VAL A 16 -2.91 -3.89 -11.88
N PHE A 17 -1.65 -3.72 -11.47
CA PHE A 17 -0.96 -4.61 -10.55
C PHE A 17 -0.75 -3.90 -9.21
N ALA A 18 -1.35 -4.47 -8.16
CA ALA A 18 -1.16 -4.02 -6.80
C ALA A 18 -0.28 -4.99 -6.00
N ALA A 19 0.64 -4.46 -5.19
CA ALA A 19 1.39 -5.24 -4.21
C ALA A 19 0.95 -4.90 -2.79
N ARG A 20 0.76 -5.92 -1.95
CA ARG A 20 0.50 -5.78 -0.51
C ARG A 20 1.60 -6.43 0.33
N PRO A 21 2.69 -5.72 0.64
CA PRO A 21 3.76 -6.26 1.48
C PRO A 21 3.29 -6.36 2.93
N LEU A 22 3.42 -7.54 3.52
CA LEU A 22 3.05 -7.82 4.93
C LEU A 22 4.28 -8.03 5.83
N THR A 23 5.45 -8.23 5.23
CA THR A 23 6.71 -8.52 5.95
C THR A 23 7.83 -7.62 5.45
N ALA A 24 8.89 -7.45 6.24
CA ALA A 24 10.06 -6.66 5.85
C ALA A 24 10.73 -7.18 4.57
N ASP A 25 10.76 -8.50 4.37
CA ASP A 25 11.33 -9.10 3.14
C ASP A 25 10.42 -8.87 1.93
N ALA A 26 9.10 -8.93 2.11
CA ALA A 26 8.17 -8.57 1.04
C ALA A 26 8.28 -7.08 0.68
N TRP A 27 8.40 -6.20 1.67
CA TRP A 27 8.64 -4.76 1.44
C TRP A 27 9.92 -4.53 0.65
N ARG A 28 11.04 -5.14 1.07
CA ARG A 28 12.33 -5.04 0.38
C ARG A 28 12.21 -5.50 -1.08
N ALA A 29 11.58 -6.64 -1.32
CA ALA A 29 11.38 -7.18 -2.67
C ALA A 29 10.53 -6.25 -3.56
N VAL A 30 9.51 -5.61 -3.00
CA VAL A 30 8.68 -4.62 -3.72
C VAL A 30 9.51 -3.39 -4.12
N CYS A 31 10.32 -2.85 -3.19
CA CYS A 31 11.18 -1.70 -3.45
C CYS A 31 12.26 -1.95 -4.51
N GLU A 32 12.73 -3.20 -4.62
CA GLU A 32 13.73 -3.64 -5.59
C GLU A 32 13.15 -3.84 -6.99
N ARG A 33 11.94 -4.41 -7.10
CA ARG A 33 11.39 -4.91 -8.38
C ARG A 33 10.46 -3.94 -9.12
N SER A 34 9.71 -3.10 -8.39
CA SER A 34 8.80 -2.04 -8.91
C SER A 34 7.94 -2.36 -10.16
N GLU A 35 7.50 -3.60 -10.37
CA GLU A 35 6.62 -3.95 -11.50
C GLU A 35 5.14 -3.61 -11.23
N PHE A 36 4.86 -2.99 -10.08
CA PHE A 36 3.52 -2.70 -9.56
C PHE A 36 3.13 -1.25 -9.78
N ASP A 37 1.87 -1.03 -10.16
CA ASP A 37 1.30 0.29 -10.35
C ASP A 37 0.84 0.87 -9.00
N VAL A 38 0.31 0.00 -8.11
CA VAL A 38 -0.21 0.37 -6.79
C VAL A 38 0.48 -0.41 -5.67
N ILE A 39 0.83 0.28 -4.58
CA ILE A 39 1.33 -0.32 -3.34
C ILE A 39 0.28 -0.12 -2.25
N SER A 40 -0.40 -1.21 -1.90
CA SER A 40 -1.42 -1.25 -0.84
C SER A 40 -0.77 -1.65 0.47
N LEU A 41 -0.83 -0.79 1.49
CA LEU A 41 -0.22 -1.09 2.79
C LEU A 41 -1.28 -1.50 3.81
N PRO A 42 -1.02 -2.49 4.68
CA PRO A 42 -1.94 -2.86 5.77
C PRO A 42 -1.89 -1.83 6.89
N LEU A 43 -2.40 -0.62 6.64
CA LEU A 43 -2.34 0.50 7.59
C LEU A 43 -3.24 0.32 8.82
N HIS A 44 -4.12 -0.67 8.83
CA HIS A 44 -5.06 -0.94 9.92
C HIS A 44 -4.46 -1.68 11.12
N ASP A 45 -3.20 -2.11 11.03
CA ASP A 45 -2.47 -2.80 12.09
C ASP A 45 -1.07 -2.22 12.27
N LYS A 46 -0.34 -2.73 13.26
CA LYS A 46 1.08 -2.41 13.44
C LYS A 46 1.90 -2.86 12.22
N LEU A 47 2.51 -1.92 11.51
CA LEU A 47 3.42 -2.23 10.42
C LEU A 47 4.64 -3.00 10.92
N LEU A 48 4.95 -4.11 10.25
CA LEU A 48 6.08 -4.99 10.56
C LEU A 48 7.39 -4.55 9.89
N PHE A 49 7.39 -3.38 9.25
CA PHE A 49 8.52 -2.80 8.56
C PHE A 49 8.44 -1.27 8.60
N PRO A 50 9.58 -0.57 8.68
CA PRO A 50 9.58 0.89 8.68
C PRO A 50 9.38 1.44 7.27
N ILE A 51 8.52 2.45 7.13
CA ILE A 51 8.37 3.21 5.88
C ILE A 51 9.51 4.22 5.80
N ARG A 52 10.59 3.85 5.11
CA ARG A 52 11.77 4.71 4.95
C ARG A 52 11.61 5.61 3.74
N ARG A 53 11.98 6.88 3.88
CA ARG A 53 11.95 7.88 2.80
C ARG A 53 12.64 7.39 1.53
N LYS A 54 13.84 6.82 1.65
CA LYS A 54 14.62 6.29 0.52
C LYS A 54 13.84 5.24 -0.28
N ASP A 55 13.16 4.33 0.41
CA ASP A 55 12.39 3.25 -0.21
C ASP A 55 11.16 3.82 -0.93
N VAL A 56 10.47 4.76 -0.28
CA VAL A 56 9.30 5.46 -0.85
C VAL A 56 9.69 6.27 -2.08
N ASP A 57 10.72 7.11 -1.99
CA ASP A 57 11.17 7.95 -3.11
C ASP A 57 11.56 7.11 -4.33
N ALA A 58 12.19 5.96 -4.12
CA ALA A 58 12.53 5.03 -5.20
C ALA A 58 11.29 4.41 -5.87
N LEU A 59 10.21 4.16 -5.12
CA LEU A 59 8.94 3.69 -5.70
C LEU A 59 8.21 4.83 -6.44
N LEU A 60 8.20 6.03 -5.87
CA LEU A 60 7.61 7.22 -6.49
C LEU A 60 8.28 7.58 -7.83
N GLN A 61 9.62 7.52 -7.89
CA GLN A 61 10.38 7.77 -9.13
C GLN A 61 10.00 6.82 -10.27
N ARG A 62 9.48 5.64 -9.93
CA ARG A 62 9.06 4.61 -10.89
C ARG A 62 7.56 4.67 -11.21
N GLY A 63 6.86 5.68 -10.67
CA GLY A 63 5.46 5.95 -10.96
C GLY A 63 4.46 5.18 -10.09
N CYS A 64 4.92 4.44 -9.06
CA CYS A 64 4.02 3.72 -8.17
C CYS A 64 3.16 4.68 -7.34
N ILE A 65 1.92 4.29 -7.07
CA ILE A 65 0.96 5.01 -6.22
C ILE A 65 0.77 4.24 -4.92
N PHE A 66 0.77 4.92 -3.78
CA PHE A 66 0.45 4.31 -2.49
C PHE A 66 -1.04 4.40 -2.19
N GLU A 67 -1.64 3.29 -1.79
CA GLU A 67 -3.05 3.23 -1.43
C GLU A 67 -3.26 3.34 0.09
N ILE A 68 -4.27 4.12 0.48
CA ILE A 68 -4.83 4.18 1.84
C ILE A 68 -6.26 3.66 1.80
N GLU A 69 -6.49 2.50 2.43
CA GLU A 69 -7.80 1.90 2.60
C GLU A 69 -8.51 2.48 3.83
N PHE A 70 -9.64 3.17 3.68
CA PHE A 70 -10.30 3.83 4.81
C PHE A 70 -11.33 2.96 5.54
N ALA A 71 -11.99 1.97 4.91
CA ALA A 71 -13.05 1.19 5.59
C ALA A 71 -12.60 0.52 6.90
N PRO A 72 -11.36 0.02 7.06
CA PRO A 72 -10.92 -0.51 8.36
C PRO A 72 -11.04 0.50 9.52
N ALA A 73 -10.95 1.82 9.25
CA ALA A 73 -11.13 2.85 10.25
C ALA A 73 -12.59 3.03 10.72
N LEU A 74 -13.55 2.52 9.94
CA LEU A 74 -14.98 2.54 10.28
C LEU A 74 -15.39 1.35 11.15
N ARG A 75 -14.64 0.24 11.10
CA ARG A 75 -15.01 -1.05 11.73
C ARG A 75 -14.77 -1.06 13.24
N ASP A 76 -13.60 -0.62 13.68
CA ASP A 76 -13.28 -0.57 15.11
C ASP A 76 -12.28 0.55 15.45
N THR A 77 -12.22 0.90 16.74
CA THR A 77 -11.41 2.02 17.24
C THR A 77 -9.90 1.71 17.23
N GLY A 78 -9.52 0.44 17.34
CA GLY A 78 -8.13 -0.01 17.30
C GLY A 78 -7.55 0.20 15.89
N SER A 79 -8.19 -0.38 14.89
CA SER A 79 -7.82 -0.19 13.49
C SER A 79 -7.88 1.28 13.08
N ARG A 80 -8.88 2.05 13.54
CA ARG A 80 -8.93 3.50 13.29
C ARG A 80 -7.65 4.21 13.73
N ARG A 81 -7.15 3.92 14.94
CA ARG A 81 -5.91 4.54 15.44
C ARG A 81 -4.71 4.21 14.56
N PHE A 82 -4.60 2.95 14.14
CA PHE A 82 -3.51 2.51 13.25
C PHE A 82 -3.62 3.15 11.87
N VAL A 83 -4.82 3.17 11.26
CA VAL A 83 -5.03 3.78 9.94
C VAL A 83 -4.53 5.22 9.95
N PHE A 84 -4.97 6.05 10.90
CA PHE A 84 -4.54 7.44 10.96
C PHE A 84 -3.03 7.59 11.22
N SER A 85 -2.48 6.88 12.22
CA SER A 85 -1.06 6.99 12.57
C SER A 85 -0.13 6.50 11.47
N ASN A 86 -0.47 5.39 10.81
CA ASN A 86 0.33 4.83 9.72
C ASN A 86 0.15 5.63 8.42
N ALA A 87 -1.07 6.15 8.15
CA ALA A 87 -1.32 7.03 7.02
C ALA A 87 -0.55 8.35 7.16
N GLU A 88 -0.47 8.94 8.36
CA GLU A 88 0.35 10.13 8.61
C GLU A 88 1.83 9.86 8.31
N GLN A 89 2.37 8.74 8.79
CA GLN A 89 3.76 8.33 8.50
C GLN A 89 3.98 8.16 6.99
N LEU A 90 3.04 7.53 6.29
CA LEU A 90 3.09 7.37 4.84
C LEU A 90 3.04 8.71 4.11
N LEU A 91 2.08 9.59 4.46
CA LEU A 91 1.92 10.91 3.85
C LEU A 91 3.15 11.78 4.08
N HIS A 92 3.73 11.72 5.28
CA HIS A 92 5.01 12.35 5.56
C HIS A 92 6.08 11.79 4.62
N ALA A 93 6.22 10.46 4.52
CA ALA A 93 7.20 9.79 3.66
C ALA A 93 6.98 9.99 2.15
N THR A 94 5.76 10.30 1.69
CA THR A 94 5.47 10.62 0.28
C THR A 94 5.46 12.13 -0.01
N ARG A 95 5.49 12.99 1.03
CA ARG A 95 5.16 14.44 0.95
C ARG A 95 3.77 14.66 0.35
N GLY A 96 2.82 13.78 0.64
CA GLY A 96 1.44 13.86 0.13
C GLY A 96 1.31 13.63 -1.38
N ARG A 97 2.34 13.12 -2.07
CA ARG A 97 2.30 12.86 -3.52
C ARG A 97 2.04 11.38 -3.81
N HIS A 98 1.41 11.08 -4.95
CA HIS A 98 1.12 9.72 -5.41
C HIS A 98 0.43 8.86 -4.33
N VAL A 99 -0.64 9.42 -3.76
CA VAL A 99 -1.48 8.71 -2.79
C VAL A 99 -2.89 8.60 -3.35
N LEU A 100 -3.41 7.37 -3.34
CA LEU A 100 -4.78 7.03 -3.66
C LEU A 100 -5.50 6.70 -2.34
N VAL A 101 -6.73 7.17 -2.18
CA VAL A 101 -7.60 6.73 -1.10
C VAL A 101 -8.67 5.83 -1.70
N SER A 102 -8.86 4.65 -1.11
CA SER A 102 -9.86 3.67 -1.54
C SER A 102 -10.70 3.20 -0.36
N SER A 103 -11.91 2.73 -0.64
CA SER A 103 -12.80 2.25 0.42
C SER A 103 -12.33 0.93 1.01
N ALA A 104 -11.94 -0.06 0.20
CA ALA A 104 -11.80 -1.45 0.62
C ALA A 104 -13.02 -1.95 1.43
N ALA A 105 -14.20 -1.43 1.04
CA ALA A 105 -15.47 -1.75 1.64
C ALA A 105 -15.78 -3.25 1.43
N ARG A 106 -16.16 -3.93 2.52
CA ARG A 106 -16.68 -5.30 2.49
C ARG A 106 -18.21 -5.32 2.52
N ASP A 107 -18.82 -4.22 2.97
CA ASP A 107 -20.26 -4.01 3.03
C ASP A 107 -20.62 -2.66 2.39
N GLN A 108 -21.84 -2.54 1.86
CA GLN A 108 -22.37 -1.31 1.27
C GLN A 108 -22.34 -0.13 2.23
N MET A 109 -22.51 -0.37 3.53
CA MET A 109 -22.51 0.68 4.57
C MET A 109 -21.14 1.31 4.80
N GLU A 110 -20.07 0.71 4.27
CA GLU A 110 -18.70 1.23 4.36
C GLU A 110 -18.30 2.09 3.16
N MET A 111 -19.12 2.13 2.10
CA MET A 111 -18.90 2.94 0.91
C MET A 111 -19.10 4.42 1.22
N ARG A 112 -18.21 5.28 0.72
CA ARG A 112 -18.24 6.74 0.85
C ARG A 112 -17.68 7.38 -0.42
#